data_AF-A0A7R9GKW1-F1
#
_entry.id   AF-A0A7R9GKW1-F1
#
_cell.length_a   1.000
_cell.length_b   1.000
_cell.length_c   1.000
_cell.angle_alpha   90.00
_cell.angle_beta   90.00
_cell.angle_gamma   90.00
#
_symmetry.space_group_name_H-M   'P 1'
#
loop_
_entity.id
_entity.type
_entity.pdbx_description
1 polymer ?
#
loop_
_entity_poly.entity_id
_entity_poly.type
_entity_poly.pdbx_seq_one_letter_code
_entity_poly.pdbx_strand_id
1 'polypeptide(L)'
;MLQEVGYVAGQHEVIAENLTTSVVREIQNQVRELKDERKKSLQEGARLQNILTSQLAALERSKKSYEKAWRDAEKAQDTFQKADADLNLSRAEVEKHRNNNSIKSQQCEEAKNEYAAQLQRTNELQRQHYNELMPSVFMSLRNLDNKRIQNYQAAMRRYVEVERDVEPIISKCLDGVLNAADAIEEDEDSRLVIEKFKSGFPIPGDFPFEDLSAMKSGESSTTLNG
;
A
#
# COMPACT_ATOMS: atom_id res chain seq x y z
N MET A 1 -22.69 -5.56 36.10
CA MET A 1 -21.55 -6.22 35.40
C MET A 1 -21.92 -6.79 34.03
N LEU A 2 -22.79 -7.82 33.91
CA LEU A 2 -23.05 -8.50 32.62
C LEU A 2 -23.48 -7.54 31.49
N GLN A 3 -24.32 -6.55 31.82
CA GLN A 3 -24.76 -5.52 30.87
C GLN A 3 -23.59 -4.69 30.34
N GLU A 4 -22.71 -4.19 31.24
CA GLU A 4 -21.53 -3.41 30.86
C GLU A 4 -20.56 -4.21 29.98
N VAL A 5 -20.35 -5.49 30.29
CA VAL A 5 -19.56 -6.41 29.45
C VAL A 5 -20.18 -6.54 28.05
N GLY A 6 -21.51 -6.58 27.95
CA GLY A 6 -22.21 -6.57 26.67
C GLY A 6 -21.95 -5.30 25.85
N TYR A 7 -21.91 -4.13 26.50
CA TYR A 7 -21.58 -2.87 25.83
C TYR A 7 -20.13 -2.83 25.34
N VAL A 8 -19.17 -3.28 26.16
CA VAL A 8 -17.75 -3.38 25.75
C VAL A 8 -17.60 -4.31 24.55
N ALA A 9 -18.28 -5.46 24.54
CA ALA A 9 -18.27 -6.36 23.39
C ALA A 9 -18.79 -5.68 22.12
N GLY A 10 -19.88 -4.92 22.23
CA GLY A 10 -20.40 -4.12 21.11
C GLY A 10 -19.41 -3.07 20.61
N GLN A 11 -18.66 -2.41 21.50
CA GLN A 11 -17.63 -1.45 21.08
C GLN A 11 -16.46 -2.11 20.35
N HIS A 12 -16.05 -3.31 20.77
CA HIS A 12 -15.04 -4.08 20.02
C HIS A 12 -15.55 -4.50 18.63
N GLU A 13 -16.83 -4.81 18.48
CA GLU A 13 -17.45 -5.07 17.17
C GLU A 13 -17.40 -3.81 16.28
N VAL A 14 -17.73 -2.64 16.84
CA VAL A 14 -17.63 -1.34 16.14
C VAL A 14 -16.20 -1.04 15.68
N ILE A 15 -15.19 -1.30 16.52
CA ILE A 15 -13.77 -1.20 16.11
C ILE A 15 -13.50 -2.12 14.92
N ALA A 16 -13.86 -3.40 15.03
CA ALA A 16 -13.57 -4.39 13.99
C ALA A 16 -14.20 -4.03 12.64
N GLU A 17 -15.45 -3.55 12.64
CA GLU A 17 -16.14 -3.10 11.44
C GLU A 17 -15.46 -1.87 10.84
N ASN A 18 -15.16 -0.86 11.65
CA ASN A 18 -14.52 0.37 11.19
C ASN A 18 -13.11 0.14 10.64
N LEU A 19 -12.30 -0.70 11.30
CA LEU A 19 -10.99 -1.08 10.80
C LEU A 19 -11.09 -1.82 9.46
N THR A 20 -12.05 -2.73 9.34
CA THR A 20 -12.25 -3.49 8.09
C THR A 20 -12.67 -2.58 6.94
N THR A 21 -13.64 -1.69 7.18
CA THR A 21 -14.27 -0.88 6.14
C THR A 21 -13.48 0.38 5.80
N SER A 22 -12.87 1.03 6.78
CA SER A 22 -12.19 2.32 6.62
C SER A 22 -10.68 2.21 6.50
N VAL A 23 -10.05 1.18 7.08
CA VAL A 23 -8.59 1.02 7.02
C VAL A 23 -8.21 -0.05 6.01
N VAL A 24 -8.65 -1.29 6.21
CA VAL A 24 -8.23 -2.44 5.37
C VAL A 24 -8.68 -2.27 3.92
N ARG A 25 -9.96 -1.95 3.69
CA ARG A 25 -10.50 -1.75 2.34
C ARG A 25 -9.81 -0.58 1.61
N GLU A 26 -9.56 0.52 2.31
CA GLU A 26 -8.89 1.68 1.72
C GLU A 26 -7.45 1.34 1.32
N ILE A 27 -6.68 0.68 2.19
CA ILE A 27 -5.32 0.20 1.88
C ILE A 27 -5.34 -0.72 0.64
N GLN A 28 -6.29 -1.65 0.57
CA GLN A 28 -6.40 -2.56 -0.58
C GLN A 28 -6.65 -1.83 -1.90
N ASN A 29 -7.50 -0.80 -1.88
CA ASN A 29 -7.77 0.05 -3.05
C ASN A 29 -6.52 0.84 -3.45
N GLN A 30 -5.89 1.52 -2.50
CA GLN A 30 -4.66 2.29 -2.71
C GLN A 30 -3.54 1.41 -3.28
N VAL A 31 -3.35 0.19 -2.78
CA VAL A 31 -2.36 -0.76 -3.30
C VAL A 31 -2.63 -1.12 -4.75
N ARG A 32 -3.90 -1.30 -5.13
CA ARG A 32 -4.28 -1.61 -6.51
C ARG A 32 -3.94 -0.45 -7.45
N GLU A 33 -4.36 0.76 -7.10
CA GLU A 33 -4.06 1.97 -7.87
C GLU A 33 -2.55 2.20 -8.02
N LEU A 34 -1.81 2.11 -6.92
CA LEU A 34 -0.35 2.29 -6.94
C LEU A 34 0.35 1.25 -7.83
N LYS A 35 -0.12 0.00 -7.85
CA LYS A 35 0.41 -1.04 -8.74
C LYS A 35 0.15 -0.71 -10.21
N ASP A 36 -1.04 -0.23 -10.53
CA ASP A 36 -1.42 0.12 -11.91
C ASP A 36 -0.65 1.35 -12.40
N GLU A 37 -0.55 2.39 -11.58
CA GLU A 37 0.26 3.58 -11.88
C GLU A 37 1.74 3.23 -12.04
N ARG A 38 2.31 2.42 -11.13
CA ARG A 38 3.70 1.91 -11.25
C ARG A 38 3.93 1.22 -12.59
N LYS A 39 3.00 0.34 -12.98
CA LYS A 39 3.10 -0.41 -14.24
C LYS A 39 3.16 0.55 -15.43
N LYS A 40 2.31 1.58 -15.46
CA LYS A 40 2.31 2.60 -16.52
C LYS A 40 3.65 3.35 -16.60
N SER A 41 4.18 3.82 -15.47
CA SER A 41 5.46 4.53 -15.45
C SER A 41 6.63 3.65 -15.90
N LEU A 42 6.66 2.38 -15.51
CA LEU A 42 7.71 1.43 -15.94
C LEU A 42 7.59 1.08 -17.43
N GLN A 43 6.37 0.91 -17.94
CA GLN A 43 6.14 0.68 -19.37
C GLN A 43 6.60 1.87 -20.21
N GLU A 44 6.34 3.10 -19.73
CA GLU A 44 6.83 4.30 -20.41
C GLU A 44 8.35 4.37 -20.42
N GLY A 45 9.01 4.11 -19.28
CA GLY A 45 10.48 4.02 -19.23
C GLY A 45 11.04 2.98 -20.20
N ALA A 46 10.44 1.78 -20.26
CA ALA A 46 10.85 0.74 -21.20
C ALA A 46 10.63 1.16 -22.67
N ARG A 47 9.52 1.84 -22.97
CA ARG A 47 9.23 2.37 -24.31
C ARG A 47 10.30 3.38 -24.74
N LEU A 48 10.63 4.34 -23.87
CA LEU A 48 11.66 5.35 -24.12
C LEU A 48 13.04 4.73 -24.34
N GLN A 49 13.40 3.72 -23.53
CA GLN A 49 14.65 2.98 -23.68
C GLN A 49 14.71 2.23 -25.02
N ASN A 50 13.61 1.61 -25.44
CA ASN A 50 13.54 0.91 -26.72
C ASN A 50 13.68 1.86 -27.92
N ILE A 51 13.09 3.06 -27.83
CA ILE A 51 13.24 4.09 -28.86
C ILE A 51 14.70 4.51 -29.00
N LEU A 52 15.39 4.82 -27.88
CA LEU A 52 16.80 5.17 -27.89
C LEU A 52 17.68 4.03 -28.44
N THR A 53 17.41 2.80 -28.00
CA THR A 53 18.16 1.61 -28.45
C THR A 53 18.02 1.38 -29.95
N SER A 54 16.80 1.53 -30.50
CA SER A 54 16.55 1.42 -31.94
C SER A 54 17.29 2.50 -32.73
N GLN A 55 17.29 3.74 -32.23
CA GLN A 55 17.99 4.85 -32.86
C GLN A 55 19.52 4.67 -32.84
N LEU A 56 20.09 4.18 -31.73
CA LEU A 56 21.51 3.81 -31.64
C LEU A 56 21.87 2.71 -32.65
N ALA A 57 21.00 1.70 -32.82
CA ALA A 57 21.21 0.66 -33.81
C ALA A 57 21.15 1.21 -35.25
N ALA A 58 20.28 2.19 -35.54
CA ALA A 58 20.22 2.86 -36.83
C ALA A 58 21.50 3.68 -37.11
N LEU A 59 22.00 4.41 -36.11
CA LEU A 59 23.28 5.11 -36.19
C LEU A 59 24.42 4.16 -36.53
N GLU A 60 24.54 3.05 -35.81
CA GLU A 60 25.60 2.07 -36.04
C GLU A 60 25.54 1.45 -37.45
N ARG A 61 24.33 1.17 -37.97
CA ARG A 61 24.15 0.69 -39.35
C ARG A 61 24.60 1.73 -40.37
N SER A 62 24.19 2.99 -40.21
CA SER A 62 24.57 4.07 -41.13
C SER A 62 26.08 4.32 -41.14
N LYS A 63 26.73 4.27 -39.95
CA LYS A 63 28.18 4.37 -39.80
C LYS A 63 28.90 3.27 -40.57
N LYS A 64 28.51 1.99 -40.38
CA LYS A 64 29.09 0.86 -41.11
C LYS A 64 28.90 0.97 -42.62
N SER A 65 27.73 1.46 -43.06
CA SER A 65 27.45 1.69 -44.48
C SER A 65 28.39 2.75 -45.06
N TYR A 66 28.59 3.86 -44.35
CA TYR A 66 29.55 4.89 -44.73
C TYR A 66 30.98 4.37 -44.77
N GLU A 67 31.45 3.66 -43.74
CA GLU A 67 32.80 3.07 -43.72
C GLU A 67 33.05 2.14 -44.91
N LYS A 68 32.05 1.34 -45.29
CA LYS A 68 32.13 0.48 -46.48
C LYS A 68 32.18 1.31 -47.76
N ALA A 69 31.27 2.26 -47.94
CA ALA A 69 31.21 3.09 -49.15
C ALA A 69 32.49 3.91 -49.35
N TRP A 70 33.09 4.39 -48.25
CA TRP A 70 34.37 5.08 -48.27
C TRP A 70 35.52 4.17 -48.76
N ARG A 71 35.63 2.95 -48.23
CA ARG A 71 36.63 1.96 -48.71
C ARG A 71 36.45 1.61 -50.18
N ASP A 72 35.20 1.45 -50.62
CA ASP A 72 34.88 1.16 -52.03
C ASP A 72 35.24 2.33 -52.95
N ALA A 73 35.03 3.58 -52.50
CA ALA A 73 35.40 4.79 -53.22
C ALA A 73 36.92 4.96 -53.33
N GLU A 74 37.66 4.80 -52.22
CA GLU A 74 39.14 4.85 -52.22
C GLU A 74 39.73 3.82 -53.19
N LYS A 75 39.20 2.59 -53.17
CA LYS A 75 39.64 1.53 -54.09
C LYS A 75 39.35 1.87 -55.55
N ALA A 76 38.17 2.44 -55.84
CA ALA A 76 37.80 2.85 -57.19
C ALA A 76 38.67 3.99 -57.69
N GLN A 77 39.04 4.92 -56.81
CA GLN A 77 39.92 6.05 -57.10
C GLN A 77 41.35 5.58 -57.43
N ASP A 78 41.94 4.70 -56.61
CA ASP A 78 43.26 4.11 -56.89
C ASP A 78 43.25 3.32 -58.21
N THR A 79 42.20 2.55 -58.48
CA THR A 79 42.06 1.81 -59.75
C THR A 79 41.97 2.74 -60.95
N PHE A 80 41.22 3.84 -60.84
CA PHE A 80 41.11 4.84 -61.89
C PHE A 80 42.46 5.55 -62.13
N GLN A 81 43.17 5.96 -61.08
CA GLN A 81 44.49 6.60 -61.20
C GLN A 81 45.51 5.69 -61.89
N LYS A 82 45.51 4.39 -61.57
CA LYS A 82 46.36 3.40 -62.26
C LYS A 82 46.00 3.25 -63.73
N ALA A 83 44.70 3.19 -64.05
CA ALA A 83 44.24 3.06 -65.43
C ALA A 83 44.53 4.31 -66.27
N ASP A 84 44.38 5.51 -65.71
CA ASP A 84 44.65 6.79 -66.39
C ASP A 84 46.15 6.99 -66.69
N ALA A 85 47.02 6.38 -65.88
CA ALA A 85 48.47 6.40 -66.06
C ALA A 85 49.02 5.28 -66.99
N ASP A 86 48.20 4.30 -67.37
CA ASP A 86 48.64 3.17 -68.22
C ASP A 86 48.50 3.51 -69.71
N LEU A 87 49.65 3.68 -70.38
CA LEU A 87 49.73 3.98 -71.81
C LEU A 87 49.23 2.84 -72.71
N ASN A 88 49.02 1.63 -72.16
CA ASN A 88 48.55 0.47 -72.91
C ASN A 88 47.03 0.29 -72.89
N LEU A 89 46.30 1.06 -72.07
CA LEU A 89 44.85 1.00 -72.02
C LEU A 89 44.19 1.87 -73.10
N SER A 90 43.07 1.39 -73.64
CA SER A 90 42.28 2.18 -74.57
C SER A 90 41.58 3.32 -73.85
N ARG A 91 41.30 4.40 -74.57
CA ARG A 91 40.53 5.54 -74.05
C ARG A 91 39.14 5.13 -73.50
N ALA A 92 38.52 4.12 -74.10
CA ALA A 92 37.24 3.59 -73.64
C ALA A 92 37.34 2.87 -72.29
N GLU A 93 38.43 2.14 -72.05
CA GLU A 93 38.68 1.45 -70.78
C GLU A 93 38.97 2.45 -69.65
N VAL A 94 39.78 3.47 -69.92
CA VAL A 94 40.02 4.57 -68.96
C VAL A 94 38.72 5.27 -68.59
N GLU A 95 37.85 5.55 -69.57
CA GLU A 95 36.54 6.19 -69.32
C GLU A 95 35.62 5.30 -68.47
N LYS A 96 35.65 3.98 -68.66
CA LYS A 96 34.91 3.04 -67.82
C LYS A 96 35.35 3.11 -66.36
N HIS A 97 36.67 3.19 -66.10
CA HIS A 97 37.19 3.36 -64.76
C HIS A 97 36.85 4.73 -64.16
N ARG A 98 36.87 5.81 -64.95
CA ARG A 98 36.43 7.14 -64.54
C ARG A 98 34.97 7.16 -64.10
N ASN A 99 34.08 6.57 -64.91
CA ASN A 99 32.66 6.46 -64.59
C ASN A 99 32.42 5.68 -63.29
N ASN A 100 33.10 4.54 -63.12
CA ASN A 100 33.00 3.75 -61.89
C ASN A 100 33.50 4.54 -60.65
N ASN A 101 34.61 5.27 -60.77
CA ASN A 101 35.10 6.15 -59.72
C ASN A 101 34.04 7.21 -59.34
N SER A 102 33.49 7.91 -60.34
CA SER A 102 32.45 8.92 -60.11
C SER A 102 31.22 8.35 -59.38
N ILE A 103 30.74 7.16 -59.78
CA ILE A 103 29.60 6.49 -59.13
C ILE A 103 29.94 6.15 -57.68
N LYS A 104 31.14 5.61 -57.40
CA LYS A 104 31.54 5.24 -56.04
C LYS A 104 31.76 6.45 -55.14
N SER A 105 32.33 7.53 -55.66
CA SER A 105 32.41 8.80 -54.93
C SER A 105 31.02 9.34 -54.57
N GLN A 106 30.07 9.31 -55.51
CA GLN A 106 28.69 9.75 -55.22
C GLN A 106 28.03 8.90 -54.13
N GLN A 107 28.12 7.57 -54.22
CA GLN A 107 27.59 6.64 -53.20
C GLN A 107 28.20 6.89 -51.82
N CYS A 108 29.49 7.22 -51.76
CA CYS A 108 30.17 7.57 -50.52
C CYS A 108 29.62 8.86 -49.90
N GLU A 109 29.43 9.92 -50.70
CA GLU A 109 28.85 11.17 -50.20
C GLU A 109 27.39 11.01 -49.75
N GLU A 110 26.58 10.21 -50.45
CA GLU A 110 25.22 9.87 -50.00
C GLU A 110 25.25 9.14 -48.64
N ALA A 111 26.11 8.13 -48.48
CA ALA A 111 26.24 7.40 -47.22
C ALA A 111 26.76 8.27 -46.07
N LYS A 112 27.65 9.22 -46.37
CA LYS A 112 28.17 10.21 -45.40
C LYS A 112 27.07 11.14 -44.91
N ASN A 113 26.23 11.63 -45.82
CA ASN A 113 25.10 12.51 -45.48
C ASN A 113 24.06 11.78 -44.62
N GLU A 114 23.74 10.52 -44.95
CA GLU A 114 22.86 9.69 -44.12
C GLU A 114 23.44 9.46 -42.72
N TYR A 115 24.73 9.11 -42.63
CA TYR A 115 25.40 8.95 -41.33
C TYR A 115 25.37 10.24 -40.51
N ALA A 116 25.66 11.40 -41.12
CA ALA A 116 25.60 12.69 -40.45
C ALA A 116 24.19 13.02 -39.93
N ALA A 117 23.15 12.74 -40.73
CA ALA A 117 21.75 12.93 -40.34
C ALA A 117 21.36 12.02 -39.16
N GLN A 118 21.73 10.73 -39.21
CA GLN A 118 21.49 9.80 -38.09
C GLN A 118 22.24 10.21 -36.84
N LEU A 119 23.47 10.73 -36.96
CA LEU A 119 24.26 11.19 -35.83
C LEU A 119 23.60 12.38 -35.13
N GLN A 120 23.19 13.39 -35.90
CA GLN A 120 22.50 14.56 -35.35
C GLN A 120 21.20 14.15 -34.64
N ARG A 121 20.38 13.31 -35.28
CA ARG A 121 19.12 12.82 -34.72
C ARG A 121 19.34 12.02 -33.44
N THR A 122 20.36 11.16 -33.41
CA THR A 122 20.66 10.32 -32.25
C THR A 122 21.15 11.16 -31.07
N ASN A 123 22.02 12.13 -31.31
CA ASN A 123 22.52 13.04 -30.26
C ASN A 123 21.39 13.88 -29.66
N GLU A 124 20.48 14.39 -30.49
CA GLU A 124 19.30 15.12 -30.01
C GLU A 124 18.42 14.24 -29.13
N LEU A 125 18.07 13.05 -29.62
CA LEU A 125 17.26 12.10 -28.87
C LEU A 125 17.93 11.69 -27.57
N GLN A 126 19.24 11.44 -27.58
CA GLN A 126 19.99 11.06 -26.38
C GLN A 126 19.96 12.17 -25.34
N ARG A 127 20.16 13.43 -25.75
CA ARG A 127 20.07 14.59 -24.86
C ARG A 127 18.68 14.71 -24.25
N GLN A 128 17.62 14.64 -25.06
CA GLN A 128 16.24 14.68 -24.56
C GLN A 128 15.93 13.51 -23.63
N HIS A 129 16.38 12.30 -23.98
CA HIS A 129 16.17 11.10 -23.19
C HIS A 129 16.70 11.25 -21.76
N TYR A 130 17.94 11.71 -21.61
CA TYR A 130 18.58 11.79 -20.30
C TYR A 130 18.27 13.08 -19.52
N ASN A 131 18.00 14.19 -20.20
CA ASN A 131 17.77 15.47 -19.51
C ASN A 131 16.28 15.77 -19.24
N GLU A 132 15.36 15.13 -19.97
CA GLU A 132 13.93 15.46 -19.88
C GLU A 132 13.06 14.21 -19.69
N LEU A 133 13.14 13.26 -20.63
CA LEU A 133 12.17 12.15 -20.69
C LEU A 133 12.33 11.17 -19.52
N MET A 134 13.53 10.65 -19.28
CA MET A 134 13.78 9.74 -18.16
C MET A 134 13.66 10.41 -16.78
N PRO A 135 14.16 11.64 -16.57
CA PRO A 135 13.87 12.39 -15.35
C PRO A 135 12.37 12.52 -15.06
N SER A 136 11.53 12.75 -16.08
CA SER A 136 10.07 12.80 -15.91
C SER A 136 9.48 11.45 -15.45
N VAL A 137 9.96 10.33 -15.99
CA VAL A 137 9.59 8.98 -15.52
C VAL A 137 10.00 8.77 -14.06
N PHE A 138 11.24 9.13 -13.70
CA PHE A 138 11.71 9.01 -12.33
C PHE A 138 10.95 9.91 -11.35
N MET A 139 10.57 11.11 -11.77
CA MET A 139 9.76 12.00 -10.96
C MET A 139 8.35 11.44 -10.74
N SER A 140 7.77 10.80 -11.76
CA SER A 140 6.49 10.09 -11.64
C SER A 140 6.59 8.93 -10.63
N LEU A 141 7.66 8.13 -10.71
CA LEU A 141 7.93 7.04 -9.76
C LEU A 141 8.16 7.56 -8.33
N ARG A 142 8.87 8.68 -8.18
CA ARG A 142 9.08 9.32 -6.88
C ARG A 142 7.77 9.83 -6.29
N ASN A 143 6.91 10.47 -7.09
CA ASN A 143 5.61 10.93 -6.64
C ASN A 143 4.72 9.77 -6.20
N LEU A 144 4.75 8.65 -6.93
CA LEU A 144 4.09 7.41 -6.56
C LEU A 144 4.58 6.89 -5.19
N ASP A 145 5.90 6.89 -4.97
CA ASP A 145 6.50 6.46 -3.71
C ASP A 145 6.10 7.37 -2.54
N ASN A 146 6.12 8.68 -2.74
CA ASN A 146 5.65 9.66 -1.78
C ASN A 146 4.17 9.45 -1.43
N LYS A 147 3.31 9.22 -2.44
CA LYS A 147 1.88 8.90 -2.25
C LYS A 147 1.72 7.63 -1.41
N ARG A 148 2.50 6.57 -1.68
CA ARG A 148 2.50 5.34 -0.85
C ARG A 148 2.84 5.65 0.61
N ILE A 149 3.89 6.43 0.85
CA ILE A 149 4.33 6.78 2.22
C ILE A 149 3.24 7.57 2.96
N GLN A 150 2.66 8.57 2.30
CA GLN A 150 1.57 9.37 2.87
C GLN A 150 0.33 8.54 3.18
N ASN A 151 -0.06 7.67 2.25
CA ASN A 151 -1.17 6.73 2.44
C ASN A 151 -0.96 5.82 3.65
N TYR A 152 0.26 5.30 3.82
CA TYR A 152 0.60 4.47 4.98
C TYR A 152 0.52 5.25 6.30
N GLN A 153 1.03 6.48 6.33
CA GLN A 153 0.89 7.36 7.50
C GLN A 153 -0.58 7.65 7.82
N ALA A 154 -1.40 7.93 6.80
CA ALA A 154 -2.82 8.19 6.99
C ALA A 154 -3.55 6.96 7.56
N ALA A 155 -3.25 5.76 7.04
CA ALA A 155 -3.82 4.53 7.55
C ALA A 155 -3.45 4.26 9.02
N MET A 156 -2.20 4.52 9.42
CA MET A 156 -1.79 4.38 10.83
C MET A 156 -2.53 5.37 11.74
N ARG A 157 -2.69 6.63 11.30
CA ARG A 157 -3.47 7.61 12.06
C ARG A 157 -4.93 7.17 12.18
N ARG A 158 -5.53 6.72 11.08
CA ARG A 158 -6.92 6.27 11.07
C ARG A 158 -7.14 5.06 11.97
N TYR A 159 -6.20 4.12 12.01
CA TYR A 159 -6.24 2.99 12.95
C TYR A 159 -6.32 3.48 14.40
N VAL A 160 -5.45 4.41 14.80
CA VAL A 160 -5.44 4.96 16.16
C VAL A 160 -6.72 5.75 16.48
N GLU A 161 -7.25 6.49 15.52
CA GLU A 161 -8.52 7.21 15.69
C GLU A 161 -9.67 6.25 15.97
N VAL A 162 -9.80 5.16 15.22
CA VAL A 162 -10.87 4.16 15.42
C VAL A 162 -10.81 3.55 16.82
N GLU A 163 -9.60 3.22 17.32
CA GLU A 163 -9.43 2.69 18.68
C GLU A 163 -9.79 3.75 19.74
N ARG A 164 -9.39 5.01 19.53
CA ARG A 164 -9.68 6.11 20.47
C ARG A 164 -11.14 6.52 20.51
N ASP A 165 -11.87 6.37 19.40
CA ASP A 165 -13.28 6.78 19.32
C ASP A 165 -14.17 6.00 20.30
N VAL A 166 -13.80 4.75 20.62
CA VAL A 166 -14.57 3.92 21.57
C VAL A 166 -14.09 4.01 23.02
N GLU A 167 -12.88 4.54 23.24
CA GLU A 167 -12.24 4.62 24.56
C GLU A 167 -13.14 5.27 25.63
N PRO A 168 -13.87 6.38 25.37
CA PRO A 168 -14.77 6.99 26.36
C PRO A 168 -15.91 6.07 26.78
N ILE A 169 -16.45 5.27 25.85
CA ILE A 169 -17.57 4.36 26.14
C ILE A 169 -17.07 3.18 26.96
N ILE A 170 -15.92 2.61 26.58
CA ILE A 170 -15.28 1.53 27.35
C ILE A 170 -14.98 2.01 28.77
N SER A 171 -14.39 3.20 28.94
CA SER A 171 -14.13 3.79 30.27
C SER A 171 -15.41 3.88 31.09
N LYS A 172 -16.49 4.40 30.51
CA LYS A 172 -17.78 4.51 31.19
C LYS A 172 -18.34 3.15 31.60
N CYS A 173 -18.17 2.11 30.77
CA CYS A 173 -18.60 0.77 31.12
C CYS A 173 -17.79 0.18 32.29
N LEU A 174 -16.48 0.44 32.33
CA LEU A 174 -15.63 0.05 33.46
C LEU A 174 -16.07 0.75 34.76
N ASP A 175 -16.33 2.06 34.69
CA ASP A 175 -16.88 2.82 35.82
C ASP A 175 -18.24 2.26 36.28
N GLY A 176 -19.10 1.86 35.33
CA GLY A 176 -20.39 1.23 35.63
C GLY A 176 -20.25 -0.11 36.37
N VAL A 177 -19.21 -0.90 36.08
CA VAL A 177 -18.92 -2.13 36.82
C VAL A 177 -18.46 -1.82 38.25
N LEU A 178 -17.57 -0.83 38.42
CA LEU A 178 -17.11 -0.40 39.75
C LEU A 178 -18.27 0.12 40.60
N ASN A 179 -19.08 1.02 40.06
CA ASN A 179 -20.26 1.55 40.75
C ASN A 179 -21.26 0.45 41.16
N ALA A 180 -21.43 -0.59 40.32
CA ALA A 180 -22.29 -1.72 40.66
C ALA A 180 -21.71 -2.60 41.78
N ALA A 181 -20.39 -2.67 41.92
CA ALA A 181 -19.73 -3.35 43.02
C ALA A 181 -19.81 -2.52 44.32
N ASP A 182 -19.60 -1.21 44.22
CA ASP A 182 -19.66 -0.28 45.35
C ASP A 182 -21.08 -0.12 45.91
N ALA A 183 -22.11 -0.47 45.14
CA ALA A 183 -23.50 -0.46 45.58
C ALA A 183 -23.93 -1.71 46.38
N ILE A 184 -23.03 -2.69 46.58
CA ILE A 184 -23.31 -3.90 47.36
C ILE A 184 -23.17 -3.56 48.85
N GLU A 185 -24.26 -3.73 49.61
CA GLU A 185 -24.34 -3.37 51.03
C GLU A 185 -24.64 -4.62 51.87
N GLU A 186 -23.60 -5.15 52.53
CA GLU A 186 -23.65 -6.45 53.22
C GLU A 186 -24.67 -6.50 54.38
N ASP A 187 -24.81 -5.40 55.12
CA ASP A 187 -25.73 -5.28 56.24
C ASP A 187 -27.20 -5.23 55.78
N GLU A 188 -27.49 -4.46 54.73
CA GLU A 188 -28.84 -4.37 54.16
C GLU A 188 -29.28 -5.69 53.53
N ASP A 189 -28.39 -6.34 52.78
CA ASP A 189 -28.66 -7.66 52.21
C ASP A 189 -28.92 -8.71 53.31
N SER A 190 -28.11 -8.69 54.38
CA SER A 190 -28.29 -9.58 55.53
C SER A 190 -29.60 -9.30 56.28
N ARG A 191 -29.97 -8.03 56.44
CA ARG A 191 -31.25 -7.64 57.04
C ARG A 191 -32.44 -8.15 56.23
N LEU A 192 -32.40 -8.05 54.90
CA LEU A 192 -33.45 -8.58 54.02
C LEU A 192 -33.62 -10.10 54.17
N VAL A 193 -32.53 -10.85 54.37
CA VAL A 193 -32.61 -12.29 54.67
C VAL A 193 -33.37 -12.54 55.97
N ILE A 194 -33.01 -11.84 57.05
CA ILE A 194 -33.70 -11.98 58.34
C ILE A 194 -35.18 -11.62 58.20
N GLU A 195 -35.51 -10.53 57.51
CA GLU A 195 -36.91 -10.12 57.31
C GLU A 195 -37.72 -11.13 56.51
N LYS A 196 -37.09 -11.78 55.53
CA LYS A 196 -37.73 -12.79 54.69
C LYS A 196 -37.97 -14.11 55.41
N PHE A 197 -37.06 -14.50 56.32
CA PHE A 197 -37.07 -15.83 56.94
C PHE A 197 -37.41 -15.84 58.44
N LYS A 198 -37.52 -14.68 59.10
CA LYS A 198 -38.01 -14.62 60.48
C LYS A 198 -39.38 -15.30 60.54
N SER A 199 -39.51 -16.28 61.43
CA SER A 199 -40.69 -17.15 61.47
C SER A 199 -41.95 -16.46 62.00
N GLY A 200 -41.78 -15.32 62.68
CA GLY A 200 -42.86 -14.64 63.38
C GLY A 200 -43.42 -15.42 64.58
N PHE A 201 -42.87 -16.61 64.87
CA PHE A 201 -43.29 -17.37 66.04
C PHE A 201 -42.87 -16.65 67.31
N PRO A 202 -43.75 -16.59 68.33
CA PRO A 202 -43.38 -16.06 69.62
C PRO A 202 -42.24 -16.91 70.18
N ILE A 203 -41.28 -16.23 70.81
CA ILE A 203 -40.21 -16.92 71.53
C ILE A 203 -40.88 -17.67 72.68
N PRO A 204 -40.74 -19.00 72.80
CA PRO A 204 -41.32 -19.75 73.90
C PRO A 204 -40.80 -19.21 75.22
N GLY A 205 -41.72 -18.92 76.15
CA GLY A 205 -41.38 -18.57 77.52
C GLY A 205 -40.94 -19.79 78.32
N ASP A 206 -40.43 -19.54 79.52
CA ASP A 206 -40.06 -20.61 80.45
C ASP A 206 -41.27 -21.47 80.79
N PHE A 207 -41.06 -22.79 80.88
CA PHE A 207 -42.12 -23.70 81.30
C PHE A 207 -42.48 -23.44 82.76
N PRO A 208 -43.76 -23.19 83.09
CA PRO A 208 -44.18 -23.03 84.48
C PRO A 208 -43.99 -24.34 85.25
N PHE A 209 -43.71 -24.22 86.55
CA PHE A 209 -43.69 -25.38 87.44
C PHE A 209 -45.11 -25.94 87.62
N GLU A 210 -45.31 -27.20 87.28
CA GLU A 210 -46.57 -27.90 87.51
C GLU A 210 -46.60 -28.50 88.92
N ASP A 211 -47.26 -27.82 89.85
CA ASP A 211 -47.46 -28.33 91.21
C ASP A 211 -48.57 -29.38 91.25
N LEU A 212 -48.18 -30.65 91.18
CA LEU A 212 -49.08 -31.80 91.26
C LEU A 212 -49.75 -31.96 92.64
N SER A 213 -49.34 -31.21 93.67
CA SER A 213 -49.96 -31.28 95.00
C SER A 213 -51.35 -30.61 95.04
N ALA A 214 -51.63 -29.66 94.14
CA ALA A 214 -52.95 -29.02 94.00
C ALA A 214 -54.00 -29.91 93.32
N MET A 215 -53.61 -30.95 92.57
CA MET A 215 -54.55 -31.85 91.89
C MET A 215 -55.37 -32.76 92.84
N LYS A 216 -55.03 -32.82 94.13
CA LYS A 216 -55.83 -33.58 95.13
C LYS A 216 -56.99 -32.78 95.74
N SER A 217 -57.06 -31.47 95.50
CA SER A 217 -58.16 -30.61 95.95
C SER A 217 -58.69 -29.87 94.74
N GLY A 218 -59.73 -30.41 94.10
CA GLY A 218 -60.32 -29.82 92.91
C GLY A 218 -60.89 -28.43 93.19
N GLU A 219 -60.14 -27.39 92.86
CA GLU A 219 -60.64 -26.02 92.69
C GLU A 219 -59.97 -25.38 91.48
N SER A 220 -60.78 -25.23 90.42
CA SER A 220 -60.47 -24.43 89.23
C SER A 220 -60.23 -22.98 89.63
N SER A 221 -59.09 -22.40 89.27
CA SER A 221 -58.86 -20.96 89.41
C SER A 221 -58.26 -20.39 88.13
N THR A 222 -59.13 -19.84 87.30
CA THR A 222 -58.83 -18.91 86.20
C THR A 222 -58.26 -17.62 86.76
N THR A 223 -57.04 -17.23 86.36
CA THR A 223 -56.52 -15.85 86.31
C THR A 223 -55.43 -15.86 85.22
N LEU A 224 -55.52 -15.25 84.04
CA LEU A 224 -55.76 -13.86 83.59
C LEU A 224 -54.79 -12.83 84.20
N ASN A 225 -54.05 -12.18 83.28
CA ASN A 225 -53.15 -11.01 83.36
C ASN A 225 -51.64 -11.34 83.48
N GLY A 226 -50.75 -10.71 82.71
CA GLY A 226 -50.85 -9.66 81.69
C GLY A 226 -49.49 -9.41 81.04
#